data_AF-A0AAU2AHQ0-F1
#
_entry.id   AF-A0AAU2AHQ0-F1
#
_cell.length_a   1.000
_cell.length_b   1.000
_cell.length_c   1.000
_cell.angle_alpha   90.00
_cell.angle_beta   90.00
_cell.angle_gamma   90.00
#
_symmetry.space_group_name_H-M   'P 1'
#
loop_
_entity.id
_entity.type
_entity.pdbx_description
1 polymer ?
#
loop_
_entity_poly.entity_id
_entity_poly.type
_entity_poly.pdbx_seq_one_letter_code
_entity_poly.pdbx_strand_id
1 'polypeptide(L)'
;MLLARLDRQPGDAALADDRKRLAVTVHIWTQVTQGESEFVPCPAHIVDDPVRRREWAVQRRNVSRLFGQTDRHPHYRQLQLLLDPVITQLADTIDTGRRPLSGSW
;
A
#
# COMPACT_ATOMS: atom_id res chain seq x y z
N MET A 1 -13.58 -2.54 9.38
CA MET A 1 -13.34 -1.12 9.74
C MET A 1 -11.83 -0.93 9.98
N LEU A 2 -11.01 -0.97 8.92
CA LEU A 2 -9.54 -0.82 9.02
C LEU A 2 -9.09 0.58 8.57
N LEU A 3 -9.85 1.21 7.66
CA LEU A 3 -9.57 2.54 7.11
C LEU A 3 -9.72 3.68 8.14
N ALA A 4 -10.53 3.49 9.19
CA ALA A 4 -10.78 4.53 10.20
C ALA A 4 -9.67 4.69 11.25
N ARG A 5 -8.81 3.67 11.46
CA ARG A 5 -7.65 3.78 12.39
C ARG A 5 -6.44 4.47 11.76
N LEU A 6 -6.56 4.79 10.50
CA LEU A 6 -5.65 5.60 9.73
C LEU A 6 -6.32 6.98 9.59
N ASP A 7 -6.66 7.64 10.67
CA ASP A 7 -7.08 9.05 10.58
C ASP A 7 -5.84 9.94 10.39
N ARG A 8 -5.95 10.96 9.55
CA ARG A 8 -4.81 11.83 9.17
C ARG A 8 -4.47 12.72 10.37
N GLN A 9 -3.31 12.51 10.98
CA GLN A 9 -2.81 13.41 12.04
C GLN A 9 -2.19 14.65 11.37
N PRO A 10 -2.61 15.90 11.66
CA PRO A 10 -1.97 17.08 11.07
C PRO A 10 -0.60 17.34 11.73
N GLY A 11 0.47 17.46 10.93
CA GLY A 11 1.84 17.78 11.39
C GLY A 11 2.92 17.15 10.49
N ASP A 12 4.21 17.35 10.76
CA ASP A 12 5.32 16.70 10.00
C ASP A 12 5.25 15.16 10.06
N ALA A 13 4.62 14.61 11.10
CA ALA A 13 4.27 13.19 11.20
C ALA A 13 3.25 12.74 10.14
N ALA A 14 2.41 13.63 9.61
CA ALA A 14 1.45 13.37 8.54
C ALA A 14 2.13 12.99 7.23
N LEU A 15 3.24 13.65 6.89
CA LEU A 15 4.02 13.34 5.69
C LEU A 15 4.67 11.96 5.78
N ALA A 16 5.12 11.57 6.99
CA ALA A 16 5.61 10.23 7.24
C ALA A 16 4.49 9.18 7.19
N ASP A 17 3.31 9.50 7.71
CA ASP A 17 2.15 8.60 7.72
C ASP A 17 1.54 8.42 6.31
N ASP A 18 1.41 9.49 5.54
CA ASP A 18 0.98 9.45 4.14
C ASP A 18 1.96 8.63 3.29
N ARG A 19 3.27 8.71 3.56
CA ARG A 19 4.27 7.87 2.89
C ARG A 19 4.17 6.39 3.29
N LYS A 20 3.90 6.08 4.57
CA LYS A 20 3.65 4.70 5.02
C LYS A 20 2.39 4.12 4.39
N ARG A 21 1.31 4.89 4.36
CA ARG A 21 0.04 4.50 3.69
C ARG A 21 0.25 4.26 2.21
N LEU A 22 1.00 5.13 1.54
CA LEU A 22 1.37 4.93 0.15
C LEU A 22 2.18 3.64 -0.02
N ALA A 23 3.17 3.39 0.84
CA ALA A 23 3.97 2.17 0.77
C ALA A 23 3.17 0.90 0.98
N VAL A 24 2.29 0.86 1.98
CA VAL A 24 1.36 -0.24 2.21
C VAL A 24 0.45 -0.43 0.99
N THR A 25 -0.14 0.66 0.48
CA THR A 25 -1.04 0.62 -0.67
C THR A 25 -0.33 0.09 -1.92
N VAL A 26 0.87 0.59 -2.21
CA VAL A 26 1.69 0.15 -3.34
C VAL A 26 2.02 -1.33 -3.22
N HIS A 27 2.50 -1.77 -2.05
CA HIS A 27 2.94 -3.16 -1.87
C HIS A 27 1.78 -4.14 -2.00
N ILE A 28 0.65 -3.88 -1.33
CA ILE A 28 -0.55 -4.73 -1.41
C ILE A 28 -1.01 -4.84 -2.86
N TRP A 29 -1.26 -3.71 -3.52
CA TRP A 29 -1.80 -3.71 -4.88
C TRP A 29 -0.85 -4.38 -5.87
N THR A 30 0.44 -4.07 -5.79
CA THR A 30 1.45 -4.69 -6.66
C THR A 30 1.46 -6.21 -6.50
N GLN A 31 1.35 -6.74 -5.28
CA GLN A 31 1.34 -8.19 -5.06
C GLN A 31 0.04 -8.85 -5.55
N VAL A 32 -1.13 -8.27 -5.25
CA VAL A 32 -2.42 -8.85 -5.70
C VAL A 32 -2.63 -8.75 -7.21
N THR A 33 -1.95 -7.82 -7.89
CA THR A 33 -1.93 -7.70 -9.35
C THR A 33 -0.67 -8.30 -9.97
N GLN A 34 -0.08 -9.32 -9.35
CA GLN A 34 1.02 -10.12 -9.91
C GLN A 34 2.28 -9.34 -10.31
N GLY A 35 2.57 -8.22 -9.64
CA GLY A 35 3.76 -7.39 -9.85
C GLY A 35 3.49 -6.05 -10.53
N GLU A 36 2.25 -5.78 -10.95
CA GLU A 36 1.90 -4.59 -11.73
C GLU A 36 1.55 -3.38 -10.85
N SER A 37 2.55 -2.57 -10.50
CA SER A 37 2.36 -1.34 -9.71
C SER A 37 1.49 -0.28 -10.41
N GLU A 38 1.31 -0.35 -11.74
CA GLU A 38 0.47 0.53 -12.52
C GLU A 38 -1.01 0.48 -12.11
N PHE A 39 -1.47 -0.65 -11.61
CA PHE A 39 -2.85 -0.87 -11.17
C PHE A 39 -3.14 -0.35 -9.76
N VAL A 40 -2.13 0.11 -9.01
CA VAL A 40 -2.35 0.76 -7.72
C VAL A 40 -3.28 1.96 -7.94
N PRO A 41 -4.45 2.02 -7.31
CA PRO A 41 -5.44 3.06 -7.58
C PRO A 41 -4.97 4.42 -7.04
N CYS A 42 -5.23 5.48 -7.81
CA CYS A 42 -5.09 6.85 -7.33
C CYS A 42 -6.23 7.15 -6.33
N PRO A 43 -5.95 7.73 -5.15
CA PRO A 43 -6.99 8.10 -4.20
C PRO A 43 -8.04 9.04 -4.81
N ALA A 44 -9.31 8.79 -4.54
CA ALA A 44 -10.43 9.56 -5.10
C ALA A 44 -10.33 11.08 -4.80
N HIS A 45 -9.84 11.47 -3.62
CA HIS A 45 -9.66 12.88 -3.27
C HIS A 45 -8.48 13.57 -4.01
N ILE A 46 -7.72 12.83 -4.82
CA ILE A 46 -6.56 13.30 -5.60
C ILE A 46 -6.83 13.19 -7.11
N VAL A 47 -7.73 12.30 -7.54
CA VAL A 47 -7.88 11.91 -8.96
C VAL A 47 -8.28 13.07 -9.87
N ASP A 48 -9.03 14.04 -9.34
CA ASP A 48 -9.56 15.20 -10.08
C ASP A 48 -8.58 16.38 -10.16
N ASP A 49 -7.49 16.37 -9.39
CA ASP A 49 -6.43 17.39 -9.44
C ASP A 49 -5.25 16.89 -10.30
N PRO A 50 -5.02 17.45 -11.50
CA PRO A 50 -3.98 16.97 -12.41
C PRO A 50 -2.56 17.07 -11.83
N VAL A 51 -2.28 18.10 -11.02
CA VAL A 51 -0.96 18.31 -10.41
C VAL A 51 -0.73 17.25 -9.36
N ARG A 52 -1.68 17.08 -8.43
CA ARG A 52 -1.57 16.08 -7.37
C ARG A 52 -1.60 14.64 -7.90
N ARG A 53 -2.36 14.37 -8.98
CA ARG A 53 -2.35 13.08 -9.66
C ARG A 53 -0.99 12.76 -10.26
N ARG A 54 -0.31 13.75 -10.86
CA ARG A 54 1.05 13.58 -11.39
C ARG A 54 2.04 13.30 -10.26
N GLU A 55 1.95 14.04 -9.16
CA GLU A 55 2.79 13.82 -7.97
C GLU A 55 2.59 12.42 -7.40
N TRP A 56 1.34 12.00 -7.22
CA TRP A 56 1.00 10.64 -6.80
C TRP A 56 1.68 9.59 -7.69
N ALA A 57 1.66 9.77 -9.02
CA ALA A 57 2.22 8.80 -9.96
C ALA A 57 3.75 8.71 -9.87
N VAL A 58 4.40 9.81 -9.53
CA VAL A 58 5.84 9.85 -9.23
C VAL A 58 6.12 9.13 -7.92
N GLN A 59 5.36 9.45 -6.86
CA GLN A 59 5.55 8.84 -5.54
C GLN A 59 5.32 7.33 -5.58
N ARG A 60 4.27 6.87 -6.27
CA ARG A 60 3.99 5.44 -6.48
C ARG A 60 5.18 4.71 -7.11
N ARG A 61 5.70 5.24 -8.22
CA ARG A 61 6.84 4.65 -8.94
C ARG A 61 8.09 4.62 -8.06
N ASN A 62 8.35 5.71 -7.34
CA ASN A 62 9.47 5.78 -6.41
C ASN A 62 9.37 4.71 -5.32
N VAL A 63 8.20 4.56 -4.70
CA VAL A 63 7.99 3.58 -3.64
C VAL A 63 8.07 2.14 -4.16
N SER A 64 7.50 1.86 -5.34
CA SER A 64 7.63 0.54 -5.99
C SER A 64 9.10 0.18 -6.21
N ARG A 65 9.92 1.13 -6.67
CA ARG A 65 11.37 0.95 -6.81
C ARG A 65 12.06 0.68 -5.48
N LEU A 66 11.64 1.32 -4.38
CA LEU A 66 12.22 1.09 -3.05
C LEU A 66 11.92 -0.33 -2.54
N PHE A 67 10.73 -0.88 -2.82
CA PHE A 67 10.42 -2.28 -2.55
C PHE A 67 11.25 -3.25 -3.41
N GLY A 68 11.56 -2.89 -4.66
CA GLY A 68 12.49 -3.68 -5.49
C GLY A 68 13.96 -3.64 -5.03
N GLN A 69 14.30 -2.83 -4.03
CA GLN A 69 15.67 -2.60 -3.52
C GLN A 69 15.74 -2.75 -1.99
N THR A 70 14.94 -3.65 -1.43
CA THR A 70 14.79 -3.81 0.04
C THR A 70 16.09 -4.09 0.77
N ASP A 71 17.09 -4.70 0.14
CA ASP A 71 18.44 -4.87 0.70
C ASP A 71 19.13 -3.55 1.04
N ARG A 72 18.82 -2.47 0.32
CA ARG A 72 19.35 -1.12 0.56
C ARG A 72 18.41 -0.27 1.42
N HIS A 73 17.24 -0.80 1.76
CA HIS A 73 16.16 -0.06 2.43
C HIS A 73 15.52 -0.90 3.54
N PRO A 74 16.19 -0.99 4.72
CA PRO A 74 15.76 -1.87 5.82
C PRO A 74 14.32 -1.67 6.30
N HIS A 75 13.83 -0.42 6.28
CA HIS A 75 12.44 -0.13 6.64
C HIS A 75 11.43 -0.75 5.67
N TYR A 76 11.71 -0.75 4.37
CA TYR A 76 10.84 -1.36 3.37
C TYR A 76 10.93 -2.89 3.45
N ARG A 77 12.11 -3.44 3.77
CA ARG A 77 12.27 -4.87 4.07
C ARG A 77 11.42 -5.31 5.26
N GLN A 78 11.48 -4.57 6.37
CA GLN A 78 10.66 -4.84 7.55
C GLN A 78 9.16 -4.74 7.23
N LEU A 79 8.75 -3.72 6.49
CA LEU A 79 7.37 -3.55 6.06
C LEU A 79 6.90 -4.70 5.18
N GLN A 80 7.73 -5.15 4.23
CA GLN A 80 7.45 -6.31 3.39
C GLN A 80 7.22 -7.57 4.24
N LEU A 81 8.13 -7.89 5.16
CA LEU A 81 8.00 -9.06 6.04
C LEU A 81 6.72 -9.05 6.88
N LEU A 82 6.25 -7.87 7.30
CA LEU A 82 5.00 -7.73 8.05
C LEU A 82 3.75 -7.87 7.16
N LEU A 83 3.82 -7.41 5.92
CA LEU A 83 2.67 -7.37 5.01
C LEU A 83 2.50 -8.65 4.19
N ASP A 84 3.58 -9.33 3.82
CA ASP A 84 3.56 -10.50 2.93
C ASP A 84 2.60 -11.62 3.41
N PRO A 85 2.54 -11.98 4.72
CA PRO A 85 1.58 -12.97 5.19
C PRO A 85 0.13 -12.52 5.03
N VAL A 86 -0.16 -11.26 5.33
CA VAL A 86 -1.50 -10.66 5.22
C VAL A 86 -1.94 -10.59 3.76
N ILE A 87 -1.02 -10.22 2.87
CA ILE A 87 -1.27 -10.14 1.43
C ILE A 87 -1.48 -11.52 0.83
N THR A 88 -0.68 -12.52 1.23
CA THR A 88 -0.83 -13.90 0.78
C THR A 88 -2.22 -14.43 1.13
N GLN A 89 -2.67 -14.20 2.37
CA GLN A 89 -4.02 -14.57 2.80
C GLN A 89 -5.11 -13.82 2.01
N LEU A 90 -4.89 -12.53 1.72
CA LEU A 90 -5.82 -11.73 0.93
C LEU A 90 -5.94 -12.26 -0.51
N ALA A 91 -4.82 -12.56 -1.15
CA ALA A 91 -4.78 -13.12 -2.51
C ALA A 91 -5.51 -14.46 -2.57
N ASP A 92 -5.22 -15.39 -1.65
CA ASP A 92 -5.89 -16.68 -1.57
C ASP A 92 -7.41 -16.53 -1.33
N THR A 93 -7.82 -15.58 -0.48
CA THR A 93 -9.23 -15.24 -0.26
C THR A 93 -9.91 -14.74 -1.54
N ILE A 94 -9.23 -13.89 -2.31
CA ILE A 94 -9.73 -13.35 -3.59
C ILE A 94 -9.87 -14.48 -4.61
N ASP A 95 -8.84 -15.32 -4.76
CA ASP A 95 -8.79 -16.39 -5.74
C ASP A 95 -9.82 -17.50 -5.46
N THR A 96 -10.00 -17.85 -4.18
CA THR A 96 -10.95 -18.90 -3.78
C THR A 96 -12.37 -18.40 -3.58
N GLY A 97 -12.59 -17.08 -3.55
CA GLY A 97 -13.86 -16.44 -3.20
C GLY A 97 -14.36 -16.76 -1.78
N ARG A 98 -13.50 -17.36 -0.94
CA ARG A 98 -13.88 -17.86 0.37
C ARG A 98 -13.57 -16.80 1.41
N ARG A 99 -14.60 -16.17 1.97
CA ARG A 99 -14.42 -15.15 3.02
C ARG A 99 -13.64 -15.78 4.19
N PRO A 100 -12.58 -15.16 4.73
CA PRO A 100 -11.87 -15.71 5.87
C PRO A 100 -12.87 -15.90 7.00
N LEU A 101 -12.89 -17.13 7.55
CA LEU A 101 -13.67 -17.43 8.75
C LEU A 101 -13.25 -16.40 9.78
N SER A 102 -14.23 -15.64 10.26
CA SER A 102 -14.04 -14.56 11.23
C SER A 102 -13.37 -15.10 12.48
N GLY A 103 -12.04 -15.07 12.51
CA GLY A 103 -11.24 -15.21 13.72
C GLY A 103 -11.38 -13.90 14.48
N SER A 104 -12.00 -13.99 15.65
CA SER A 104 -12.01 -12.97 16.69
C SER A 104 -10.58 -12.46 16.92
N TRP A 105 -10.37 -11.18 16.58
CA TRP A 105 -9.21 -10.39 17.01
C TRP A 105 -9.39 -9.96 18.47
#